data_AF-A0A1Q5SZ54-F1
#
_entry.id   AF-A0A1Q5SZ54-F1
#
_cell.length_a   1.000
_cell.length_b   1.000
_cell.length_c   1.000
_cell.angle_alpha   90.00
_cell.angle_beta   90.00
_cell.angle_gamma   90.00
#
_symmetry.space_group_name_H-M   'P 1'
#
loop_
_entity.id
_entity.type
_entity.pdbx_description
1 polymer ?
#
loop_
_entity_poly.entity_id
_entity_poly.type
_entity_poly.pdbx_seq_one_letter_code
_entity_poly.pdbx_strand_id
1 'polypeptide(L)' 'MEVLITHGDADMVSMGLRHGKPMVTFPVIRDQPFWANAVSEVSAGPLPIHEKDLFSETITPAIRHCMQPETQQVCNHIK' A
#
# COMPACT_ATOMS: atom_id res chain seq x y z
N MET A 1 5.70 13.15 6.18
CA MET A 1 5.65 11.83 5.53
C MET A 1 4.20 11.40 5.46
N GLU A 2 3.75 10.92 4.31
CA GLU A 2 2.35 10.60 4.04
C GLU A 2 2.25 9.15 3.57
N VAL A 3 1.17 8.47 3.94
CA VAL A 3 0.88 7.08 3.54
C VAL A 3 -0.52 7.09 2.93
N LEU A 4 -0.67 6.49 1.75
CA LEU A 4 -1.97 6.33 1.11
C LEU A 4 -2.63 5.05 1.63
N ILE A 5 -3.83 5.17 2.17
CA ILE A 5 -4.63 4.03 2.63
C ILE A 5 -5.82 3.90 1.66
N THR A 6 -5.91 2.79 0.95
CA THR A 6 -6.90 2.58 -0.12
C THR A 6 -7.29 1.11 -0.23
N HIS A 7 -8.43 0.80 -0.82
CA HIS A 7 -8.81 -0.57 -1.13
C HIS A 7 -8.02 -1.12 -2.35
N GLY A 8 -7.24 -0.29 -3.04
CA GLY A 8 -6.26 -0.74 -4.03
C GLY A 8 -6.85 -0.95 -5.43
N ASP A 9 -7.75 -0.09 -5.89
CA ASP A 9 -8.07 -0.03 -7.33
C ASP A 9 -6.86 0.46 -8.17
N ALA A 10 -6.91 0.18 -9.48
CA ALA A 10 -5.82 0.48 -10.41
C ALA A 10 -5.41 1.96 -10.42
N ASP A 11 -6.40 2.85 -10.35
CA ASP A 11 -6.21 4.30 -10.48
C ASP A 11 -5.52 4.86 -9.22
N MET A 12 -5.95 4.43 -8.04
CA MET A 12 -5.36 4.80 -6.75
C MET A 12 -3.95 4.25 -6.61
N VAL A 13 -3.72 2.99 -7.03
CA VAL A 13 -2.36 2.42 -7.04
C VAL A 13 -1.46 3.19 -8.00
N SER A 14 -1.93 3.48 -9.22
CA SER A 14 -1.16 4.28 -10.19
C SER A 14 -0.81 5.66 -9.63
N MET A 15 -1.77 6.34 -9.01
CA MET A 15 -1.56 7.64 -8.39
C MET A 15 -0.54 7.57 -7.24
N GLY A 16 -0.66 6.59 -6.35
CA GLY A 16 0.28 6.38 -5.24
C GLY A 16 1.71 6.20 -5.74
N LEU A 17 1.91 5.33 -6.73
CA LEU A 17 3.22 5.09 -7.34
C LEU A 17 3.78 6.36 -8.03
N ARG A 18 2.98 7.05 -8.84
CA ARG A 18 3.39 8.29 -9.54
C ARG A 18 3.81 9.42 -8.60
N HIS A 19 3.24 9.46 -7.41
CA HIS A 19 3.56 10.46 -6.39
C HIS A 19 4.58 9.97 -5.37
N GLY A 20 5.13 8.76 -5.53
CA GLY A 20 6.08 8.15 -4.61
C GLY A 20 5.51 8.01 -3.19
N LYS A 21 4.23 7.64 -3.08
CA LYS A 21 3.54 7.46 -1.81
C LYS A 21 3.47 5.98 -1.45
N PRO A 22 4.07 5.56 -0.32
CA PRO A 22 3.83 4.23 0.22
C PRO A 22 2.35 3.99 0.49
N MET A 23 1.91 2.75 0.32
CA MET A 23 0.49 2.39 0.34
C MET A 23 0.19 1.27 1.33
N VAL A 24 -0.91 1.41 2.08
CA VAL A 24 -1.57 0.29 2.77
C VAL A 24 -2.83 -0.04 2.00
N THR A 25 -2.94 -1.28 1.55
CA THR A 25 -4.04 -1.74 0.71
C THR A 25 -4.95 -2.72 1.47
N PHE A 26 -6.27 -2.61 1.25
CA PHE A 26 -7.25 -3.56 1.77
C PHE A 26 -8.28 -3.96 0.69
N PRO A 27 -7.94 -4.92 -0.19
CA PRO A 27 -8.76 -5.25 -1.33
C PRO A 27 -10.07 -5.93 -0.92
N VAL A 28 -11.15 -5.55 -1.61
CA VAL A 28 -12.50 -6.05 -1.34
C VAL A 28 -13.02 -6.88 -2.51
N ILE A 29 -12.90 -6.39 -3.75
CA ILE A 29 -13.54 -7.01 -4.94
C ILE A 29 -12.71 -6.91 -6.22
N ARG A 30 -13.07 -7.75 -7.20
CA ARG A 30 -12.61 -7.69 -8.61
C ARG A 30 -11.08 -7.70 -8.72
N ASP A 31 -10.52 -6.66 -9.31
CA ASP A 31 -9.10 -6.49 -9.64
C ASP A 31 -8.28 -5.88 -8.49
N GLN A 32 -8.94 -5.45 -7.41
CA GLN A 32 -8.27 -4.88 -6.25
C GLN A 32 -7.21 -5.81 -5.64
N PRO A 33 -7.42 -7.14 -5.48
CA PRO A 33 -6.39 -8.02 -4.95
C PRO A 33 -5.12 -8.07 -5.82
N PHE A 34 -5.28 -7.97 -7.15
CA PHE A 34 -4.14 -7.98 -8.07
C PHE A 34 -3.26 -6.74 -7.87
N TRP A 35 -3.87 -5.55 -7.88
CA TRP A 35 -3.14 -4.30 -7.69
C TRP A 35 -2.60 -4.12 -6.27
N ALA A 36 -3.34 -4.58 -5.27
CA ALA A 36 -2.89 -4.59 -3.89
C ALA A 36 -1.64 -5.47 -3.70
N ASN A 37 -1.59 -6.65 -4.34
CA ASN A 37 -0.40 -7.50 -4.32
C ASN A 37 0.77 -6.84 -5.06
N ALA A 38 0.52 -6.22 -6.22
CA ALA A 38 1.57 -5.55 -6.99
C ALA A 38 2.29 -4.45 -6.17
N VAL A 39 1.56 -3.72 -5.32
CA VAL A 39 2.15 -2.74 -4.38
C VAL A 39 3.17 -3.40 -3.44
N SER A 40 2.84 -4.57 -2.89
CA SER A 40 3.75 -5.29 -1.99
C SER A 40 4.94 -5.90 -2.75
N GLU A 41 4.70 -6.45 -3.94
CA GLU A 41 5.74 -7.03 -4.79
C GLU A 41 6.83 -6.01 -5.17
N VAL A 42 6.45 -4.76 -5.42
CA VAL A 42 7.41 -3.68 -5.70
C VAL A 42 7.95 -3.01 -4.44
N SER A 43 7.68 -3.55 -3.24
CA SER A 43 8.10 -3.00 -1.95
C SER A 43 7.62 -1.56 -1.68
N ALA A 44 6.48 -1.16 -2.28
CA ALA A 44 5.85 0.14 -2.03
C ALA A 44 4.87 0.10 -0.83
N GLY A 45 4.73 -1.04 -0.17
CA GLY A 45 3.86 -1.24 0.97
C GLY A 45 3.96 -2.67 1.52
N PRO A 46 3.32 -2.93 2.67
CA PRO A 46 3.22 -4.28 3.22
C PRO A 46 2.26 -5.14 2.39
N LEU A 47 2.14 -6.42 2.75
CA LEU A 47 1.10 -7.29 2.20
C LEU A 47 -0.29 -6.70 2.42
N PRO A 48 -1.23 -6.90 1.49
CA PRO A 48 -2.60 -6.41 1.63
C PRO A 48 -3.27 -6.94 2.89
N ILE A 49 -3.99 -6.06 3.58
CA ILE A 49 -4.83 -6.43 4.72
C ILE A 49 -6.16 -6.96 4.17
N HIS A 50 -6.57 -8.16 4.58
CA HIS A 50 -7.91 -8.64 4.23
C HIS A 50 -8.96 -7.72 4.88
N GLU A 51 -10.06 -7.42 4.18
CA GLU A 51 -11.11 -6.51 4.67
C GLU A 51 -11.67 -6.92 6.04
N LYS A 52 -11.85 -8.22 6.28
CA LYS A 52 -12.26 -8.79 7.58
C LYS A 52 -11.26 -8.57 8.73
N ASP A 53 -10.02 -8.21 8.42
CA ASP A 53 -8.91 -8.05 9.36
C ASP A 53 -8.54 -6.56 9.54
N LEU A 54 -9.39 -5.62 9.12
CA LEU A 54 -9.14 -4.18 9.16
C LEU A 54 -9.34 -3.58 10.57
N PHE A 55 -8.40 -3.89 11.47
CA PHE A 55 -8.40 -3.46 12.86
C PHE A 55 -7.16 -2.64 13.21
N SER A 56 -7.16 -1.98 14.37
CA SER A 56 -6.03 -1.16 14.80
C SER A 56 -4.72 -1.94 14.87
N GLU A 57 -4.81 -3.21 15.24
CA GLU A 57 -3.74 -4.17 15.45
C GLU A 57 -3.06 -4.58 14.14
N THR A 58 -3.76 -4.49 13.00
CA THR A 58 -3.23 -4.81 11.66
C THR A 58 -2.85 -3.55 10.89
N ILE A 59 -3.63 -2.47 11.02
CA ILE A 59 -3.38 -1.20 10.33
C ILE A 59 -2.14 -0.50 10.91
N THR A 60 -1.98 -0.46 12.23
CA THR A 60 -0.85 0.22 12.87
C THR A 60 0.50 -0.34 12.41
N PRO A 61 0.77 -1.66 12.42
CA PRO A 61 2.03 -2.19 11.90
C PRO A 61 2.17 -1.96 10.39
N ALA A 62 1.09 -2.01 9.60
CA ALA A 62 1.14 -1.71 8.18
C ALA A 62 1.57 -0.26 7.88
N ILE A 63 1.03 0.72 8.63
CA ILE A 63 1.45 2.12 8.55
C ILE A 63 2.91 2.27 8.96
N ARG A 64 3.33 1.62 10.06
CA ARG A 64 4.74 1.64 10.51
C ARG A 64 5.69 1.06 9.47
N HIS A 65 5.28 0.02 8.75
CA HIS A 65 6.04 -0.53 7.63
C HIS A 65 6.20 0.49 6.50
N CYS A 66 5.13 1.19 6.12
CA CYS A 66 5.18 2.27 5.13
C CYS A 66 6.06 3.45 5.56
N MET A 67 6.26 3.66 6.86
CA MET A 67 7.14 4.71 7.39
C MET A 67 8.62 4.30 7.44
N GLN A 68 8.98 3.04 7.17
CA GLN A 68 10.37 2.63 7.18
C GLN A 68 11.17 3.32 6.06
N PRO A 69 12.45 3.69 6.32
CA PRO A 69 13.28 4.36 5.33
C PRO A 69 13.36 3.62 3.99
N GLU A 70 13.42 2.29 4.03
CA GLU A 70 13.55 1.43 2.85
C GLU A 70 12.32 1.55 1.95
N THR A 71 11.12 1.43 2.50
CA THR A 71 9.85 1.57 1.77
C THR A 71 9.70 2.98 1.20
N GLN A 72 10.07 4.00 1.97
CA GLN A 72 10.04 5.41 1.53
C GLN A 72 11.04 5.65 0.39
N GLN A 73 12.24 5.10 0.48
CA GLN A 73 13.25 5.18 -0.57
C GLN A 73 12.75 4.52 -1.86
N VAL A 74 12.23 3.29 -1.79
CA VAL A 74 11.66 2.59 -2.96
C VAL A 74 10.61 3.45 -3.66
N CYS A 75 9.64 3.99 -2.92
CA CYS A 75 8.58 4.81 -3.51
C CYS A 75 9.12 6.08 -4.18
N ASN A 76 10.16 6.71 -3.62
CA ASN A 76 10.79 7.88 -4.23
C ASN A 76 11.55 7.56 -5.53
N HIS A 77 12.01 6.32 -5.73
CA HIS A 77 12.73 5.89 -6.93
C HIS A 77 11.81 5.36 -8.04
N ILE A 78 10.56 5.01 -7.72
CA ILE A 78 9.55 4.57 -8.72
C ILE A 78 9.04 5.73 -9.57
N LYS A 79 9.16 6.98 -9.07
CA LYS A 79 8.68 8.20 -9.74
C LYS A 79 9.55 8.64 -10.91
#